data_AF-A0AA45MJF6-F1
#
_entry.id   AF-A0AA45MJF6-F1
#
_cell.length_a   1.000
_cell.length_b   1.000
_cell.length_c   1.000
_cell.angle_alpha   90.00
_cell.angle_beta   90.00
_cell.angle_gamma   90.00
#
_symmetry.space_group_name_H-M   'P 1'
#
loop_
_entity.id
_entity.type
_entity.pdbx_description
1 polymer ?
#
loop_
_entity_poly.entity_id
_entity_poly.type
_entity_poly.pdbx_seq_one_letter_code
_entity_poly.pdbx_strand_id
1 'polypeptide(L)'
;MADPHDIEALGDSLSASADALHAQLMRALRKRAPGSAPVMTQGTAQALFENEVLLRQRANSLYLDSAKLAASGLGGAQQQLLEQTRRAQDTVARIDKVKDLVDLSAELLSLGAAVASGKPERIVTPLEKLKHHLDALAPPD
;
A
#
# COMPACT_ATOMS: atom_id res chain seq x y z
N MET A 1 23.31 -3.32 -9.32
CA MET A 1 22.32 -4.28 -9.85
C MET A 1 21.12 -4.24 -8.93
N ALA A 2 19.91 -4.31 -9.48
CA ALA A 2 18.72 -4.52 -8.66
C ALA A 2 18.80 -5.95 -8.06
N ASP A 3 18.64 -6.06 -6.75
CA ASP A 3 18.64 -7.35 -6.04
C ASP A 3 17.21 -7.92 -6.06
N PRO A 4 16.99 -9.20 -6.42
CA PRO A 4 15.71 -9.87 -6.23
C PRO A 4 15.15 -9.69 -4.81
N HIS A 5 16.01 -9.65 -3.79
CA HIS A 5 15.60 -9.44 -2.40
C HIS A 5 14.92 -8.08 -2.16
N ASP A 6 15.27 -7.03 -2.93
CA ASP A 6 14.60 -5.74 -2.81
C ASP A 6 13.18 -5.77 -3.38
N ILE A 7 12.93 -6.59 -4.43
CA ILE A 7 11.56 -6.79 -4.96
C ILE A 7 10.72 -7.64 -4.00
N GLU A 8 11.34 -8.66 -3.39
CA GLU A 8 10.70 -9.46 -2.35
C GLU A 8 10.33 -8.61 -1.14
N ALA A 9 11.23 -7.74 -0.67
CA ALA A 9 10.98 -6.81 0.43
C ALA A 9 9.85 -5.80 0.12
N LEU A 10 9.69 -5.42 -1.15
CA LEU A 10 8.54 -4.64 -1.57
C LEU A 10 7.25 -5.46 -1.51
N GLY A 11 7.29 -6.73 -1.94
CA GLY A 11 6.19 -7.69 -1.75
C GLY A 11 5.81 -7.86 -0.27
N ASP A 12 6.80 -7.98 0.62
CA ASP A 12 6.59 -8.04 2.07
C ASP A 12 5.87 -6.79 2.57
N SER A 13 6.32 -5.61 2.12
CA SER A 13 5.76 -4.32 2.54
C SER A 13 4.31 -4.11 2.04
N LEU A 14 4.00 -4.55 0.81
CA LEU A 14 2.61 -4.54 0.30
C LEU A 14 1.72 -5.51 1.07
N SER A 15 2.22 -6.70 1.40
CA SER A 15 1.51 -7.68 2.23
C SER A 15 1.23 -7.13 3.63
N ALA A 16 2.24 -6.52 4.27
CA ALA A 16 2.09 -5.90 5.57
C ALA A 16 1.12 -4.70 5.56
N SER A 17 1.09 -3.94 4.45
CA SER A 17 0.09 -2.88 4.25
C SER A 17 -1.32 -3.45 4.14
N ALA A 18 -1.50 -4.57 3.43
CA ALA A 18 -2.78 -5.28 3.36
C ALA A 18 -3.24 -5.77 4.74
N ASP A 19 -2.33 -6.32 5.54
CA ASP A 19 -2.62 -6.75 6.91
C ASP A 19 -3.01 -5.56 7.82
N ALA A 20 -2.34 -4.41 7.67
CA ALA A 20 -2.68 -3.19 8.42
C ALA A 20 -4.07 -2.67 8.03
N LEU A 21 -4.42 -2.68 6.74
CA LEU A 21 -5.77 -2.33 6.26
C LEU A 21 -6.83 -3.28 6.83
N HIS A 22 -6.56 -4.59 6.80
CA HIS A 22 -7.45 -5.59 7.36
C HIS A 22 -7.67 -5.36 8.87
N ALA A 23 -6.61 -5.09 9.62
CA ALA A 23 -6.69 -4.80 11.04
C ALA A 23 -7.54 -3.54 11.32
N GLN A 24 -7.37 -2.47 10.53
CA GLN A 24 -8.17 -1.26 10.64
C GLN A 24 -9.64 -1.50 10.30
N LEU A 25 -9.93 -2.23 9.21
CA LEU A 25 -11.28 -2.64 8.84
C LEU A 25 -11.96 -3.40 10.00
N MET A 26 -11.28 -4.40 10.56
CA MET A 26 -11.82 -5.18 11.67
C MET A 26 -11.98 -4.37 12.95
N ARG A 27 -11.12 -3.37 13.21
CA ARG A 27 -11.27 -2.44 14.33
C ARG A 27 -12.49 -1.53 14.14
N ALA A 28 -12.69 -0.97 12.94
CA ALA A 28 -13.82 -0.12 12.62
C ALA A 28 -15.16 -0.87 12.73
N LEU A 29 -15.21 -2.12 12.27
CA LEU A 29 -16.38 -2.99 12.41
C LEU A 29 -16.68 -3.33 13.88
N ARG A 30 -15.65 -3.58 14.69
CA ARG A 30 -15.79 -3.86 16.14
C ARG A 30 -16.20 -2.65 16.98
N LYS A 31 -15.76 -1.44 16.60
CA LYS A 31 -16.17 -0.18 17.24
C LYS A 31 -17.66 0.16 17.07
N ARG A 32 -18.42 -0.63 16.31
CA ARG A 32 -19.88 -0.56 16.24
C ARG A 32 -20.49 -1.01 17.57
N ALA A 33 -20.56 -0.09 18.54
CA ALA A 33 -21.33 -0.29 19.76
C ALA A 33 -22.83 -0.41 19.41
N PRO A 34 -23.60 -1.28 20.09
CA PRO A 34 -25.05 -1.34 19.90
C PRO A 34 -25.67 0.03 20.21
N GLY A 35 -26.28 0.65 19.21
CA GLY A 35 -26.93 1.97 19.31
C GLY A 35 -26.12 3.17 18.79
N SER A 36 -24.88 2.99 18.33
CA SER A 36 -24.09 4.07 17.71
C SER A 36 -24.11 4.01 16.18
N ALA A 37 -24.03 5.17 15.53
CA ALA A 37 -23.88 5.25 14.08
C ALA A 37 -22.60 4.52 13.62
N PRO A 38 -22.61 3.85 12.45
CA PRO A 38 -21.43 3.16 11.94
C PRO A 38 -20.27 4.15 11.73
N VAL A 39 -19.09 3.82 12.25
CA VAL A 39 -17.85 4.57 11.97
C VAL A 39 -17.50 4.52 10.47
N MET A 40 -18.00 3.50 9.77
CA MET A 40 -17.77 3.30 8.35
C MET A 40 -19.03 2.81 7.63
N THR A 41 -19.27 3.33 6.42
CA THR A 41 -20.36 2.87 5.56
C THR A 41 -20.04 1.51 4.94
N GLN A 42 -21.06 0.76 4.52
CA GLN A 42 -20.87 -0.53 3.85
C GLN A 42 -20.05 -0.39 2.55
N GLY A 43 -20.30 0.65 1.75
CA GLY A 43 -19.56 0.88 0.51
C GLY A 43 -18.08 1.13 0.76
N THR A 44 -17.75 1.87 1.82
CA THR A 44 -16.36 2.11 2.21
C THR A 44 -15.69 0.84 2.77
N ALA A 45 -16.44 0.03 3.52
CA ALA A 45 -15.97 -1.28 3.98
C ALA A 45 -15.59 -2.20 2.82
N GLN A 46 -16.44 -2.24 1.80
CA GLN A 46 -16.23 -3.04 0.61
C GLN A 46 -15.01 -2.55 -0.18
N ALA A 47 -14.87 -1.24 -0.39
CA ALA A 47 -13.71 -0.67 -1.07
C ALA A 47 -12.39 -1.00 -0.37
N LEU A 48 -12.34 -0.90 0.97
CA LEU A 48 -11.14 -1.27 1.73
C LEU A 48 -10.81 -2.77 1.61
N PHE A 49 -11.83 -3.63 1.65
CA PHE A 49 -11.64 -5.06 1.48
C PHE A 49 -11.15 -5.42 0.07
N GLU A 50 -11.74 -4.84 -0.96
CA GLU A 50 -11.28 -5.00 -2.34
C GLU A 50 -9.83 -4.54 -2.50
N ASN A 51 -9.48 -3.40 -1.92
CA ASN A 51 -8.11 -2.89 -1.96
C ASN A 51 -7.12 -3.82 -1.23
N GLU A 52 -7.51 -4.38 -0.10
CA GLU A 52 -6.73 -5.35 0.68
C GLU A 52 -6.46 -6.63 -0.12
N VAL A 53 -7.48 -7.21 -0.75
CA VAL A 53 -7.34 -8.39 -1.61
C VAL A 53 -6.40 -8.10 -2.79
N LEU A 54 -6.58 -6.96 -3.45
CA LEU A 54 -5.73 -6.57 -4.58
C LEU A 54 -4.28 -6.36 -4.15
N LEU A 55 -4.02 -5.80 -2.96
CA LEU A 55 -2.67 -5.61 -2.45
C LEU A 55 -1.97 -6.96 -2.24
N ARG A 56 -2.67 -7.95 -1.66
CA ARG A 56 -2.13 -9.30 -1.51
C ARG A 56 -1.83 -9.96 -2.85
N GLN A 57 -2.74 -9.81 -3.83
CA GLN A 57 -2.51 -10.33 -5.18
C GLN A 57 -1.26 -9.71 -5.82
N ARG A 58 -1.08 -8.40 -5.67
CA ARG A 58 0.10 -7.68 -6.18
C ARG A 58 1.38 -8.13 -5.49
N ALA A 59 1.37 -8.25 -4.17
CA ALA A 59 2.51 -8.76 -3.41
C ALA A 59 2.91 -10.16 -3.92
N ASN A 60 1.94 -11.07 -4.05
CA ASN A 60 2.17 -12.42 -4.60
C ASN A 60 2.78 -12.37 -6.01
N SER A 61 2.29 -11.50 -6.89
CA SER A 61 2.89 -11.32 -8.22
C SER A 61 4.34 -10.84 -8.16
N LEU A 62 4.66 -9.92 -7.24
CA LEU A 62 6.04 -9.43 -7.08
C LEU A 62 7.01 -10.53 -6.66
N TYR A 63 6.60 -11.44 -5.77
CA TYR A 63 7.43 -12.60 -5.41
C TYR A 63 7.64 -13.53 -6.60
N LEU A 64 6.57 -13.82 -7.37
CA LEU A 64 6.65 -14.72 -8.52
C LEU A 64 7.54 -14.18 -9.64
N ASP A 65 7.53 -12.86 -9.83
CA ASP A 65 8.27 -12.17 -10.90
C ASP A 65 9.58 -11.52 -10.40
N SER A 66 10.03 -11.77 -9.16
CA SER A 66 11.13 -11.02 -8.50
C SER A 66 12.42 -11.03 -9.33
N ALA A 67 12.83 -12.20 -9.82
CA ALA A 67 14.02 -12.36 -10.66
C ALA A 67 13.90 -11.61 -12.00
N LYS A 68 12.71 -11.60 -12.60
CA LYS A 68 12.44 -10.90 -13.87
C LYS A 68 12.43 -9.39 -13.67
N LEU A 69 11.82 -8.91 -12.59
CA LEU A 69 11.76 -7.50 -12.23
C LEU A 69 13.14 -6.94 -11.85
N ALA A 70 13.97 -7.73 -11.15
CA ALA A 70 15.36 -7.39 -10.89
C ALA A 70 16.16 -7.23 -12.20
N ALA A 71 15.93 -8.11 -13.19
CA ALA A 71 16.55 -7.99 -14.51
C ALA A 71 16.02 -6.80 -15.34
N SER A 72 14.87 -6.22 -14.97
CA SER A 72 14.23 -5.09 -15.69
C SER A 72 14.92 -3.75 -15.42
N GLY A 73 15.87 -3.69 -14.49
CA GLY A 73 16.66 -2.48 -14.27
C GLY A 73 15.95 -1.40 -13.46
N LEU A 74 15.10 -1.78 -12.48
CA LEU A 74 14.47 -0.89 -11.48
C LEU A 74 15.47 -0.13 -10.57
N GLY A 75 16.77 -0.17 -10.90
CA GLY A 75 17.87 0.37 -10.13
C GLY A 75 17.70 1.85 -9.76
N GLY A 76 18.16 2.19 -8.55
CA GLY A 76 18.05 3.52 -7.95
C GLY A 76 16.69 3.81 -7.31
N ALA A 77 15.58 3.46 -7.98
CA ALA A 77 14.22 3.71 -7.47
C ALA A 77 13.77 2.71 -6.39
N GLN A 78 14.36 1.50 -6.36
CA GLN A 78 13.99 0.42 -5.43
C GLN A 78 14.04 0.81 -3.95
N GLN A 79 15.12 1.45 -3.52
CA GLN A 79 15.28 1.87 -2.12
C GLN A 79 14.24 2.94 -1.73
N GLN A 80 13.96 3.87 -2.63
CA GLN A 80 12.90 4.86 -2.41
C GLN A 80 11.52 4.21 -2.36
N LEU A 81 11.24 3.22 -3.22
CA LEU A 81 10.00 2.46 -3.21
C LEU A 81 9.79 1.74 -1.89
N LEU A 82 10.83 1.04 -1.40
CA LEU A 82 10.78 0.32 -0.14
C LEU A 82 10.51 1.28 1.02
N GLU A 83 11.25 2.40 1.08
CA GLU A 83 11.07 3.41 2.12
C GLU A 83 9.65 4.01 2.12
N GLN A 84 9.14 4.42 0.95
CA GLN A 84 7.79 5.01 0.89
C GLN A 84 6.69 3.98 1.19
N THR A 85 6.87 2.72 0.78
CA THR A 85 5.88 1.66 1.07
C THR A 85 5.87 1.33 2.56
N ARG A 86 7.04 1.31 3.21
CA ARG A 86 7.14 1.13 4.67
C ARG A 86 6.52 2.29 5.44
N ARG A 87 6.78 3.54 5.01
CA ARG A 87 6.14 4.72 5.59
C ARG A 87 4.62 4.69 5.40
N ALA A 88 4.14 4.19 4.26
CA ALA A 88 2.71 4.00 4.02
C ALA A 88 2.10 2.96 4.95
N GLN A 89 2.77 1.81 5.15
CA GLN A 89 2.34 0.81 6.13
C GLN A 89 2.17 1.42 7.53
N ASP A 90 3.17 2.16 8.01
CA ASP A 90 3.12 2.81 9.33
C ASP A 90 1.99 3.85 9.41
N THR A 91 1.73 4.53 8.29
CA THR A 91 0.68 5.55 8.19
C THR A 91 -0.71 4.91 8.20
N VAL A 92 -0.94 3.84 7.42
CA VAL A 92 -2.16 3.02 7.46
C VAL A 92 -2.46 2.52 8.88
N ALA A 93 -1.42 2.10 9.61
CA ALA A 93 -1.59 1.62 10.98
C ALA A 93 -2.08 2.71 11.97
N ARG A 94 -1.84 3.99 11.67
CA ARG A 94 -2.13 5.14 12.56
C ARG A 94 -3.35 5.96 12.14
N ILE A 95 -3.75 5.94 10.88
CA ILE A 95 -4.88 6.75 10.40
C ILE A 95 -6.20 6.19 10.92
N ASP A 96 -6.99 7.06 11.55
CA ASP A 96 -8.37 6.76 11.96
C ASP A 96 -9.41 7.22 10.92
N LYS A 97 -9.03 8.12 10.01
CA LYS A 97 -9.93 8.65 8.98
C LYS A 97 -10.04 7.66 7.81
N VAL A 98 -11.21 7.05 7.71
CA VAL A 98 -11.50 6.00 6.72
C VAL A 98 -11.25 6.44 5.28
N LYS A 99 -11.60 7.67 4.92
CA LYS A 99 -11.35 8.20 3.57
C LYS A 99 -9.86 8.14 3.22
N ASP A 100 -9.01 8.57 4.15
CA ASP A 100 -7.56 8.63 3.92
C ASP A 100 -6.98 7.21 3.83
N LEU A 101 -7.56 6.22 4.54
CA LEU A 101 -7.22 4.80 4.36
C LEU A 101 -7.57 4.28 2.95
N VAL A 102 -8.74 4.63 2.43
CA VAL A 102 -9.15 4.22 1.07
C VAL A 102 -8.24 4.85 0.01
N ASP A 103 -8.00 6.15 0.13
CA ASP A 103 -7.19 6.88 -0.84
C ASP A 103 -5.72 6.37 -0.80
N LEU A 104 -5.14 6.18 0.38
CA LEU A 104 -3.78 5.66 0.55
C LEU A 104 -3.64 4.21 0.04
N SER A 105 -4.63 3.35 0.28
CA SER A 105 -4.61 1.98 -0.23
C SER A 105 -4.72 1.91 -1.76
N ALA A 106 -5.50 2.79 -2.39
CA ALA A 106 -5.58 2.91 -3.84
C ALA A 106 -4.25 3.39 -4.47
N GLU A 107 -3.52 4.28 -3.79
CA GLU A 107 -2.20 4.73 -4.23
C GLU A 107 -1.15 3.62 -4.12
N LEU A 108 -1.16 2.85 -3.02
CA LEU A 108 -0.30 1.66 -2.87
C LEU A 108 -0.56 0.62 -3.98
N LEU A 109 -1.83 0.41 -4.35
CA LEU A 109 -2.19 -0.46 -5.47
C LEU A 109 -1.66 0.04 -6.81
N SER A 110 -1.78 1.35 -7.04
CA SER A 110 -1.28 1.99 -8.25
C SER A 110 0.23 1.86 -8.37
N LEU A 111 0.94 2.02 -7.24
CA LEU A 111 2.38 1.81 -7.15
C LEU A 111 2.76 0.35 -7.41
N GLY A 112 2.12 -0.60 -6.73
CA GLY A 112 2.37 -2.03 -6.91
C GLY A 112 2.12 -2.49 -8.35
N ALA A 113 1.08 -1.96 -9.01
CA ALA A 113 0.81 -2.22 -10.43
C ALA A 113 1.90 -1.64 -11.35
N ALA A 114 2.41 -0.43 -11.05
CA ALA A 114 3.50 0.16 -11.80
C ALA A 114 4.79 -0.65 -11.67
N VAL A 115 5.13 -1.13 -10.46
CA VAL A 115 6.30 -1.98 -10.24
C VAL A 115 6.14 -3.33 -10.95
N ALA A 116 4.98 -3.98 -10.82
CA ALA A 116 4.70 -5.25 -11.50
C ALA A 116 4.76 -5.13 -13.05
N SER A 117 4.62 -3.92 -13.60
CA SER A 117 4.78 -3.70 -15.04
C SER A 117 6.22 -3.80 -15.53
N GLY A 118 7.21 -3.76 -14.63
CA GLY A 118 8.64 -3.80 -14.95
C GLY A 118 9.16 -2.58 -15.71
N LYS A 119 8.38 -1.48 -15.78
CA LYS A 119 8.71 -0.26 -16.52
C LYS A 119 9.04 0.87 -15.54
N PRO A 120 10.33 1.26 -15.38
CA PRO A 120 10.73 2.30 -14.44
C PRO A 120 10.02 3.64 -14.65
N GLU A 121 9.69 3.98 -15.91
CA GLU A 121 9.05 5.25 -16.26
C GLU A 121 7.63 5.36 -15.71
N ARG A 122 6.97 4.22 -15.45
CA ARG A 122 5.60 4.17 -14.92
C ARG A 122 5.53 4.31 -13.41
N ILE A 123 6.68 4.25 -12.73
CA ILE A 123 6.76 4.23 -11.26
C ILE A 123 6.83 5.64 -10.69
N VAL A 124 7.46 6.57 -11.42
CA VAL A 124 7.69 7.94 -10.94
C VAL A 124 6.40 8.60 -10.48
N THR A 125 5.37 8.64 -11.31
CA THR A 125 4.12 9.33 -10.96
C THR A 125 3.38 8.72 -9.77
N PRO A 126 3.15 7.39 -9.68
CA PRO A 126 2.57 6.78 -8.48
C PRO A 126 3.41 7.00 -7.22
N LEU A 127 4.74 6.92 -7.32
CA LEU A 127 5.64 7.14 -6.20
C LEU A 127 5.58 8.57 -5.68
N GLU A 128 5.57 9.56 -6.57
CA GLU A 128 5.41 10.96 -6.19
C GLU A 128 4.07 11.22 -5.54
N LYS A 129 2.97 10.68 -6.09
CA LYS A 129 1.64 10.81 -5.49
C LYS A 129 1.61 10.25 -4.07
N LEU A 130 2.11 9.02 -3.89
CA LEU A 130 2.21 8.39 -2.58
C LEU A 130 3.01 9.26 -1.61
N LYS A 131 4.17 9.76 -2.04
CA LYS A 131 5.01 10.63 -1.20
C LYS A 131 4.27 11.88 -0.73
N HIS A 132 3.61 12.60 -1.66
CA HIS A 132 2.85 13.81 -1.32
C HIS A 132 1.70 13.53 -0.36
N HIS A 133 1.00 12.42 -0.54
CA HIS A 133 -0.09 12.04 0.34
C HIS A 133 0.44 11.66 1.74
N LEU A 134 1.53 10.90 1.83
CA LEU A 134 2.19 10.59 3.10
C LEU A 134 2.70 11.83 3.82
N ASP A 135 3.20 12.82 3.08
CA ASP A 135 3.62 14.11 3.65
C ASP A 135 2.42 14.91 4.19
N ALA A 136 1.27 14.88 3.51
CA ALA A 136 0.04 15.51 3.97
C ALA A 136 -0.57 14.83 5.22
N LEU A 137 -0.26 13.54 5.44
CA LEU A 137 -0.75 12.73 6.55
C LEU A 137 0.23 12.66 7.73
N ALA A 138 1.45 13.18 7.56
CA ALA A 138 2.44 13.24 8.63
C ALA A 138 2.02 14.25 9.70
N PRO A 139 2.25 13.98 11.00
CA PRO A 139 2.06 14.98 12.04
C PRO A 139 2.98 16.17 11.78
N PRO A 140 2.56 17.42 12.04
CA PRO A 140 3.47 18.55 12.05
C PRO A 140 4.51 18.34 13.15
N ASP A 141 5.79 18.52 12.81
CA ASP A 141 6.91 18.58 13.79
C ASP A 141 6.67 19.64 14.87
#